data_AF-A0A066WI19-F1
#
_entry.id   AF-A0A066WI19-F1
#
_cell.length_a   1.000
_cell.length_b   1.000
_cell.length_c   1.000
_cell.angle_alpha   90.00
_cell.angle_beta   90.00
_cell.angle_gamma   90.00
#
_symmetry.space_group_name_H-M   'P 1'
#
loop_
_entity.id
_entity.type
_entity.pdbx_description
1 polymer ?
#
loop_
_entity_poly.entity_id
_entity_poly.type
_entity_poly.pdbx_seq_one_letter_code
_entity_poly.pdbx_strand_id
1 'polypeptide(L)'
;MSSLFLENNQIEVVNTFDELINTCFQGTINALVWSRNLVGDFKEIVDKLQLKEDITEVFIEDLLALQLSEEGQLAREIILADLQLLTKFGALPSLNLLKSYERDEEFDFISTDVYSYHVDRSPVATDTFLCTYYGAASDILPNNQAI
;
A
#
# COMPACT_ATOMS: atom_id res chain seq x y z
N MET A 1 -14.03 -6.81 -4.55
CA MET A 1 -13.69 -5.38 -4.62
C MET A 1 -14.94 -4.61 -5.04
N SER A 2 -15.42 -3.72 -4.17
CA SER A 2 -16.69 -3.00 -4.31
C SER A 2 -16.66 -2.02 -5.49
N SER A 3 -17.79 -1.87 -6.17
CA SER A 3 -18.02 -1.02 -7.37
C SER A 3 -17.78 0.49 -7.19
N LEU A 4 -17.27 0.92 -6.03
CA LEU A 4 -17.11 2.33 -5.65
C LEU A 4 -15.90 2.99 -6.31
N PHE A 5 -14.84 2.24 -6.62
CA PHE A 5 -13.64 2.81 -7.26
C PHE A 5 -13.86 3.16 -8.74
N LEU A 6 -14.78 2.48 -9.43
CA LEU A 6 -15.06 2.69 -10.84
C LEU A 6 -15.82 4.01 -11.12
N GLU A 7 -16.44 4.61 -10.11
CA GLU A 7 -17.18 5.88 -10.25
C GLU A 7 -16.34 7.11 -9.86
N ASN A 8 -15.08 6.93 -9.43
CA ASN A 8 -14.21 8.04 -9.09
C ASN A 8 -13.36 8.46 -10.30
N ASN A 9 -13.68 9.63 -10.86
CA ASN A 9 -12.97 10.24 -12.00
C ASN A 9 -11.49 10.62 -11.72
N GLN A 10 -10.98 10.30 -10.54
CA GLN A 10 -9.60 10.51 -10.11
C GLN A 10 -8.75 9.24 -10.18
N ILE A 11 -9.40 8.09 -10.39
CA ILE A 11 -8.76 6.78 -10.41
C ILE A 11 -8.79 6.25 -11.84
N GLU A 12 -7.63 5.87 -12.34
CA GLU A 12 -7.51 5.12 -13.59
C GLU A 12 -7.09 3.68 -13.29
N VAL A 13 -7.72 2.73 -13.97
CA VAL A 13 -7.52 1.29 -13.74
C VAL A 13 -6.68 0.72 -14.87
N VAL A 14 -5.58 0.07 -14.52
CA VAL A 14 -4.66 -0.62 -15.43
C VAL A 14 -4.67 -2.12 -15.15
N ASN A 15 -4.30 -2.94 -16.13
CA ASN A 15 -4.39 -4.39 -16.03
C ASN A 15 -3.03 -5.07 -15.88
N THR A 16 -1.94 -4.35 -16.19
CA THR A 16 -0.58 -4.88 -16.10
C THR A 16 0.32 -4.00 -15.24
N PHE A 17 1.38 -4.60 -14.68
CA PHE A 17 2.39 -3.85 -13.97
C PHE A 17 3.16 -2.89 -14.89
N ASP A 18 3.38 -3.26 -16.15
CA ASP A 18 4.03 -2.36 -17.12
C ASP A 18 3.17 -1.11 -17.39
N GLU A 19 1.84 -1.26 -17.50
CA GLU A 19 0.93 -0.11 -17.57
C GLU A 19 0.98 0.71 -16.29
N LEU A 20 1.07 0.07 -15.11
CA LEU A 20 1.14 0.77 -13.82
C LEU A 20 2.36 1.69 -13.72
N ILE A 21 3.54 1.23 -14.16
CA ILE A 21 4.79 1.99 -14.00
C ILE A 21 5.06 2.99 -15.13
N ASN A 22 4.42 2.84 -16.29
CA ASN A 22 4.67 3.70 -17.46
C ASN A 22 3.54 4.71 -17.72
N THR A 23 2.39 4.58 -17.08
CA THR A 23 1.28 5.53 -17.23
C THR A 23 1.53 6.77 -16.36
N CYS A 24 1.71 7.92 -17.01
CA CYS A 24 1.79 9.20 -16.31
C CYS A 24 0.39 9.68 -15.94
N PHE A 25 0.22 10.27 -14.76
CA PHE A 25 -1.04 10.91 -14.38
C PHE A 25 -1.37 12.08 -15.31
N GLN A 26 -2.65 12.22 -15.68
CA GLN A 26 -3.14 13.29 -16.55
C GLN A 26 -4.49 13.83 -16.08
N GLY A 27 -4.72 15.13 -16.27
CA GLY A 27 -6.00 15.76 -15.95
C GLY A 27 -6.36 15.64 -14.47
N THR A 28 -7.49 15.00 -14.17
CA THR A 28 -7.99 14.79 -12.81
C THR A 28 -7.46 13.53 -12.14
N ILE A 29 -6.73 12.68 -12.88
CA ILE A 29 -6.19 11.42 -12.36
C ILE A 29 -5.07 11.71 -11.37
N ASN A 30 -5.14 11.07 -10.20
CA ASN A 30 -4.11 11.14 -9.16
C ASN A 30 -3.81 9.80 -8.50
N ALA A 31 -4.44 8.72 -8.98
CA ALA A 31 -4.16 7.36 -8.56
C ALA A 31 -4.34 6.39 -9.74
N LEU A 32 -3.40 5.44 -9.85
CA LEU A 32 -3.52 4.28 -10.73
C LEU A 32 -3.77 3.03 -9.90
N VAL A 33 -4.73 2.22 -10.31
CA VAL A 33 -5.05 0.95 -9.68
C VAL A 33 -4.72 -0.19 -10.62
N TRP A 34 -3.78 -1.05 -10.20
CA TRP A 34 -3.55 -2.31 -10.89
C TRP A 34 -4.63 -3.33 -10.53
N SER A 35 -5.55 -3.55 -11.46
CA SER A 35 -6.63 -4.52 -11.33
C SER A 35 -6.10 -5.94 -11.49
N ARG A 36 -6.24 -6.73 -10.42
CA ARG A 36 -5.87 -8.15 -10.41
C ARG A 36 -6.66 -8.90 -9.34
N ASN A 37 -6.82 -10.21 -9.54
CA ASN A 37 -7.38 -11.09 -8.54
C ASN A 37 -6.25 -11.67 -7.68
N LEU A 38 -6.23 -11.34 -6.39
CA LEU A 38 -5.26 -11.87 -5.43
C LEU A 38 -5.85 -13.12 -4.76
N VAL A 39 -5.16 -14.25 -4.91
CA VAL A 39 -5.56 -15.53 -4.31
C VAL A 39 -4.80 -15.78 -3.01
N GLY A 40 -5.36 -16.62 -2.12
CA GLY A 40 -4.75 -16.95 -0.85
C GLY A 40 -5.29 -16.18 0.36
N ASP A 41 -4.86 -16.59 1.55
CA ASP A 41 -5.29 -16.05 2.83
C ASP A 41 -4.24 -15.07 3.40
N PHE A 42 -4.38 -13.79 3.05
CA PHE A 42 -3.55 -12.72 3.60
C PHE A 42 -3.83 -12.46 5.09
N LYS A 43 -5.02 -12.82 5.59
CA LYS A 43 -5.34 -12.69 7.01
C LYS A 43 -4.51 -13.67 7.83
N GLU A 44 -4.32 -14.90 7.35
CA GLU A 44 -3.48 -15.90 8.04
C GLU A 44 -2.06 -15.38 8.27
N ILE A 45 -1.48 -14.68 7.28
CA ILE A 45 -0.16 -14.06 7.40
C ILE A 45 -0.18 -13.01 8.52
N VAL A 46 -1.16 -12.10 8.49
CA VAL A 46 -1.32 -11.05 9.52
C VAL A 46 -1.47 -11.66 10.92
N ASP A 47 -2.30 -12.71 11.07
CA ASP A 47 -2.57 -13.36 12.36
C ASP A 47 -1.33 -14.08 12.93
N LYS A 48 -0.38 -14.49 12.08
CA LYS A 48 0.84 -15.21 12.50
C LYS A 48 2.06 -14.32 12.67
N LEU A 49 2.05 -13.12 12.09
CA LEU A 49 3.10 -12.13 12.33
C LEU A 49 2.99 -11.58 13.75
N GLN A 50 4.14 -11.26 14.35
CA GLN A 50 4.18 -10.65 15.67
C GLN A 50 4.32 -9.14 15.54
N LEU A 51 3.32 -8.42 16.03
CA LEU A 51 3.38 -6.98 16.19
C LEU A 51 4.34 -6.64 17.35
N LYS A 52 5.41 -5.90 17.07
CA LYS A 52 6.41 -5.46 18.07
C LYS A 52 6.13 -4.04 18.56
N GLU A 53 5.76 -3.17 17.62
CA GLU A 53 5.43 -1.76 17.82
C GLU A 53 4.15 -1.43 17.02
N ASP A 54 3.66 -0.20 17.09
CA ASP A 54 2.45 0.19 16.33
C ASP A 54 2.63 0.08 14.80
N ILE A 55 3.88 0.20 14.34
CA ILE A 55 4.35 -0.14 12.99
C ILE A 55 5.48 -1.14 13.12
N THR A 56 5.33 -2.33 12.56
CA THR A 56 6.39 -3.35 12.54
C THR A 56 6.79 -3.66 11.11
N GLU A 57 8.04 -3.36 10.75
CA GLU A 57 8.59 -3.77 9.46
C GLU A 57 8.73 -5.31 9.41
N VAL A 58 8.31 -5.90 8.30
CA VAL A 58 8.29 -7.34 8.04
C VAL A 58 9.26 -7.65 6.92
N PHE A 59 10.28 -8.44 7.21
CA PHE A 59 11.28 -8.84 6.24
C PHE A 59 10.88 -10.12 5.48
N ILE A 60 11.56 -10.39 4.38
CA ILE A 60 11.35 -11.61 3.57
C ILE A 60 11.57 -12.85 4.44
N GLU A 61 12.58 -12.82 5.31
CA GLU A 61 12.91 -13.92 6.22
C GLU A 61 11.78 -14.20 7.21
N ASP A 62 11.10 -13.14 7.69
CA ASP A 62 9.95 -13.28 8.59
C ASP A 62 8.79 -14.01 7.88
N LEU A 63 8.49 -13.64 6.62
CA LEU A 63 7.46 -14.31 5.81
C LEU A 63 7.80 -15.78 5.54
N LEU A 64 9.06 -16.07 5.23
CA LEU A 64 9.52 -17.42 4.94
C LEU A 64 9.49 -18.33 6.19
N ALA A 65 9.68 -17.75 7.38
CA ALA A 65 9.63 -18.48 8.64
C ALA A 65 8.20 -18.88 9.06
N LEU A 66 7.15 -18.29 8.48
CA LEU A 66 5.76 -18.60 8.82
C LEU A 66 5.38 -20.02 8.40
N GLN A 67 4.81 -20.77 9.35
CA GLN A 67 4.11 -22.03 9.06
C GLN A 67 2.69 -21.71 8.62
N LEU A 68 2.42 -21.84 7.31
CA LEU A 68 1.17 -21.42 6.66
C LEU A 68 0.42 -22.61 6.06
N SER A 69 -0.90 -22.50 6.00
CA SER A 69 -1.76 -23.36 5.18
C SER A 69 -1.44 -23.21 3.67
N GLU A 70 -2.04 -24.03 2.81
CA GLU A 70 -1.89 -23.89 1.36
C GLU A 70 -2.33 -22.50 0.88
N GLU A 71 -3.45 -21.98 1.39
CA GLU A 71 -3.95 -20.63 1.04
C GLU A 71 -3.02 -19.54 1.56
N GLY A 72 -2.47 -19.68 2.78
CA GLY A 72 -1.48 -18.75 3.30
C GLY A 72 -0.17 -18.76 2.49
N GLN A 73 0.24 -19.92 1.97
CA GLN A 73 1.41 -20.03 1.10
C GLN A 73 1.20 -19.29 -0.23
N LEU A 74 0.02 -19.40 -0.84
CA LEU A 74 -0.33 -18.62 -2.04
C LEU A 74 -0.27 -17.10 -1.78
N ALA A 75 -0.82 -16.64 -0.66
CA ALA A 75 -0.75 -15.23 -0.27
C ALA A 75 0.71 -14.77 -0.09
N ARG A 76 1.56 -15.60 0.54
CA ARG A 76 2.99 -15.31 0.73
C ARG A 76 3.72 -15.21 -0.61
N GLU A 77 3.44 -16.13 -1.54
CA GLU A 77 4.05 -16.10 -2.88
C GLU A 77 3.73 -14.80 -3.63
N ILE A 78 2.50 -14.31 -3.52
CA ILE A 78 2.10 -13.02 -4.11
C ILE A 78 2.89 -11.87 -3.50
N ILE A 79 2.96 -11.77 -2.17
CA ILE A 79 3.71 -10.70 -1.49
C ILE A 79 5.18 -10.71 -1.94
N LEU A 80 5.81 -11.89 -1.95
CA LEU A 80 7.21 -12.02 -2.35
C LEU A 80 7.43 -11.64 -3.82
N ALA A 81 6.52 -12.05 -4.71
CA ALA A 81 6.57 -11.69 -6.13
C ALA A 81 6.45 -10.16 -6.33
N ASP A 82 5.57 -9.50 -5.58
CA ASP A 82 5.36 -8.06 -5.65
C ASP A 82 6.57 -7.28 -5.13
N LEU A 83 7.16 -7.69 -4.00
CA LEU A 83 8.40 -7.10 -3.48
C LEU A 83 9.54 -7.24 -4.50
N GLN A 84 9.68 -8.40 -5.14
CA GLN A 84 10.68 -8.62 -6.18
C GLN A 84 10.43 -7.77 -7.43
N LEU A 85 9.17 -7.65 -7.85
CA LEU A 85 8.77 -6.87 -9.01
C LEU A 85 9.10 -5.39 -8.84
N LEU A 86 8.73 -4.82 -7.69
CA LEU A 86 9.05 -3.44 -7.31
C LEU A 86 10.56 -3.21 -7.17
N THR A 87 11.28 -4.14 -6.53
CA THR A 87 12.74 -4.06 -6.40
C THR A 87 13.42 -4.09 -7.78
N LYS A 88 12.96 -4.97 -8.68
CA LYS A 88 13.49 -5.07 -10.05
C LYS A 88 13.20 -3.81 -10.87
N PHE A 89 12.08 -3.15 -10.62
CA PHE A 89 11.75 -1.84 -11.20
C PHE A 89 12.70 -0.72 -10.70
N GLY A 90 13.38 -0.93 -9.56
CA GLY A 90 14.28 0.05 -8.96
C GLY A 90 13.68 0.81 -7.79
N ALA A 91 12.49 0.40 -7.32
CA ALA A 91 11.90 0.92 -6.09
C ALA A 91 12.57 0.30 -4.85
N LEU A 92 12.23 0.85 -3.68
CA LEU A 92 12.68 0.36 -2.36
C LEU A 92 11.44 -0.08 -1.56
N PRO A 93 10.81 -1.22 -1.91
CA PRO A 93 9.58 -1.63 -1.26
C PRO A 93 9.83 -2.04 0.20
N SER A 94 8.93 -1.65 1.09
CA SER A 94 8.85 -2.13 2.47
C SER A 94 7.49 -2.77 2.72
N LEU A 95 7.45 -3.76 3.61
CA LEU A 95 6.22 -4.39 4.06
C LEU A 95 6.06 -4.11 5.55
N ASN A 96 4.91 -3.58 5.95
CA ASN A 96 4.66 -3.19 7.33
C ASN A 96 3.39 -3.84 7.86
N LEU A 97 3.46 -4.33 9.09
CA LEU A 97 2.29 -4.69 9.90
C LEU A 97 1.92 -3.47 10.75
N LEU A 98 0.70 -2.96 10.54
CA LEU A 98 0.21 -1.72 11.15
C LEU A 98 -0.90 -2.03 12.17
N LYS A 99 -0.77 -1.49 13.38
CA LYS A 99 -1.85 -1.44 14.38
C LYS A 99 -2.53 -0.08 14.41
N SER A 100 -1.73 0.97 14.48
CA SER A 100 -2.16 2.36 14.44
C SER A 100 -0.99 3.24 14.02
N TYR A 101 -1.28 4.43 13.50
CA TYR A 101 -0.27 5.47 13.39
C TYR A 101 -0.18 6.21 14.73
N GLU A 102 1.03 6.58 15.15
CA GLU A 102 1.21 7.44 16.32
C GLU A 102 0.47 8.77 16.09
N ARG A 103 -0.23 9.27 17.11
CA ARG A 103 -0.88 10.58 17.04
C ARG A 103 0.03 11.60 17.69
N ASP A 104 0.19 12.74 17.04
CA ASP A 104 0.85 13.87 17.66
C ASP A 104 -0.02 14.39 18.83
N GLU A 105 0.49 14.27 20.05
CA GLU A 105 -0.16 14.76 21.28
C GLU A 105 0.30 16.20 21.63
N GLU A 106 1.19 16.82 20.83
CA GLU A 106 1.69 18.17 21.11
C GLU A 106 0.59 19.24 20.95
N PHE A 107 -0.45 18.94 20.17
CA PHE A 107 -1.61 19.82 19.94
C PHE A 107 -2.95 19.09 20.12
N ASP A 108 -3.31 18.72 21.35
CA ASP A 108 -4.61 18.10 21.72
C ASP A 108 -5.89 18.84 21.27
N PHE A 109 -5.78 20.10 20.81
CA PHE A 109 -6.90 20.89 20.29
C PHE A 109 -7.01 20.86 18.75
N ILE A 110 -6.01 20.34 18.04
CA ILE A 110 -6.05 20.11 16.59
C ILE A 110 -5.87 18.61 16.38
N SER A 111 -6.96 17.91 16.01
CA SER A 111 -6.88 16.51 15.59
C SER A 111 -6.12 16.44 14.27
N THR A 112 -4.80 16.22 14.32
CA THR A 112 -4.04 15.84 13.14
C THR A 112 -4.20 14.35 12.93
N ASP A 113 -5.34 13.94 12.36
CA ASP A 113 -5.64 12.55 11.99
C ASP A 113 -4.80 12.05 10.78
N VAL A 114 -3.77 12.80 10.37
CA VAL A 114 -3.02 12.56 9.13
C VAL A 114 -1.55 12.38 9.46
N TYR A 115 -1.11 11.13 9.55
CA TYR A 115 0.30 10.78 9.76
C TYR A 115 1.19 11.02 8.54
N SER A 116 0.60 11.22 7.36
CA SER A 116 1.31 11.33 6.09
C SER A 116 0.93 12.58 5.29
N TYR A 117 0.75 13.73 5.94
CA TYR A 117 0.82 15.00 5.20
C TYR A 117 2.28 15.40 5.03
N HIS A 118 2.99 14.64 4.20
CA HIS A 118 4.20 15.16 3.59
C HIS A 118 3.74 16.05 2.44
N VAL A 119 3.79 17.38 2.63
CA VAL A 119 4.09 18.24 1.48
C VAL A 119 5.49 17.86 1.07
N ASP A 120 5.59 16.79 0.29
CA ASP A 120 6.86 16.29 -0.19
C ASP A 120 7.40 17.35 -1.15
N ARG A 121 8.27 18.21 -0.63
CA ARG A 121 9.01 19.19 -1.42
C ARG A 121 10.22 18.52 -2.08
N SER A 122 10.11 17.25 -2.43
CA SER A 122 11.10 16.63 -3.30
C SER A 122 11.18 17.46 -4.57
N PRO A 123 12.35 18.02 -4.91
CA PRO A 123 12.53 18.75 -6.16
C PRO A 123 12.45 17.83 -7.39
N VAL A 124 12.31 16.52 -7.17
CA VAL A 124 12.21 15.48 -8.18
C VAL A 124 10.92 14.71 -7.93
N ALA A 125 10.09 14.56 -8.97
CA ALA A 125 8.91 13.73 -8.90
C ALA A 125 9.32 12.30 -8.52
N THR A 126 8.68 11.74 -7.49
CA THR A 126 8.87 10.36 -7.06
C THR A 126 7.51 9.69 -6.98
N ASP A 127 7.39 8.52 -7.60
CA ASP A 127 6.16 7.74 -7.56
C ASP A 127 6.14 6.90 -6.27
N THR A 128 5.03 6.95 -5.55
CA THR A 128 4.82 6.15 -4.34
C THR A 128 3.82 5.05 -4.64
N PHE A 129 4.23 3.80 -4.39
CA PHE A 129 3.36 2.64 -4.50
C PHE A 129 2.80 2.29 -3.12
N LEU A 130 1.49 2.42 -2.93
CA LEU A 130 0.82 2.01 -1.70
C LEU A 130 -0.08 0.80 -1.97
N CYS A 131 0.13 -0.28 -1.23
CA CYS A 131 -0.68 -1.49 -1.33
C CYS A 131 -1.05 -2.00 0.07
N THR A 132 -2.32 -2.39 0.25
CA THR A 132 -2.81 -3.04 1.46
C THR A 132 -3.28 -4.44 1.10
N TYR A 133 -2.59 -5.47 1.59
CA TYR A 133 -2.97 -6.87 1.34
C TYR A 133 -4.14 -7.35 2.21
N TYR A 134 -4.25 -6.81 3.43
CA TYR A 134 -5.32 -7.12 4.36
C TYR A 134 -5.58 -5.94 5.31
N GLY A 135 -6.84 -5.67 5.62
CA GLY A 135 -7.27 -4.55 6.47
C GLY A 135 -7.86 -3.37 5.70
N ALA A 136 -8.02 -2.25 6.38
CA ALA A 136 -8.49 -1.01 5.78
C ALA A 136 -7.38 -0.36 4.94
N ALA A 137 -7.74 0.08 3.72
CA ALA A 137 -6.83 0.87 2.90
C ALA A 137 -6.69 2.29 3.44
N SER A 138 -5.59 2.96 3.12
CA SER A 138 -5.46 4.40 3.38
C SER A 138 -6.26 5.21 2.35
N ASP A 139 -6.77 6.36 2.77
CA ASP A 139 -7.45 7.31 1.89
C ASP A 139 -6.45 8.28 1.25
N ILE A 140 -6.78 8.74 0.04
CA ILE A 140 -5.95 9.70 -0.74
C ILE A 140 -6.70 11.02 -0.85
N LEU A 141 -6.00 12.14 -0.67
CA LEU A 141 -6.56 13.48 -0.91
C LEU A 141 -6.76 13.72 -2.43
N PRO A 142 -7.95 14.16 -2.87
CA PRO A 142 -8.18 14.65 -4.23
C PRO A 142 -7.15 15.67 -4.72
N ASN A 143 -6.63 15.51 -5.95
CA ASN A 143 -5.64 16.44 -6.54
C ASN A 143 -6.15 17.89 -6.60
N ASN A 144 -7.42 18.09 -6.95
CA ASN A 144 -8.04 19.41 -6.96
C ASN A 144 -8.23 20.06 -5.57
N GLN A 145 -7.98 19.33 -4.49
CA GLN A 145 -8.02 19.81 -3.10
C GLN A 145 -6.62 19.96 -2.50
N ALA A 146 -5.55 19.65 -3.24
CA ALA A 146 -4.17 19.76 -2.77
C ALA A 146 -3.59 21.19 -2.93
N ILE A 147 -4.44 22.22 -3.00
CA ILE A 147 -4.09 23.64 -3.23
C ILE A 147 -4.04 24.40 -1.93
#